data_AF-A0A8T3QL57-F1
#
_entry.id   AF-A0A8T3QL57-F1
#
_cell.length_a   1.000
_cell.length_b   1.000
_cell.length_c   1.000
_cell.angle_alpha   90.00
_cell.angle_beta   90.00
_cell.angle_gamma   90.00
#
_symmetry.space_group_name_H-M   'P 1'
#
loop_
_entity.id
_entity.type
_entity.pdbx_description
1 polymer ?
#
loop_
_entity_poly.entity_id
_entity_poly.type
_entity_poly.pdbx_seq_one_letter_code
_entity_poly.pdbx_strand_id
1 'polypeptide(L)'
;MDEQDVRARAQAVCDALAAGDIETATAAFSPELQRNLGEVLALMPLPANEVEIDSVERGGSGYNVIIRLAGEVDEVLLQTRWKDRDGEALMVEVSHLSSSEAAPADAATDEDADGASDGV
;
A
#
# COMPACT_ATOMS: atom_id res chain seq x y z
N MET A 1 0.20 18.59 7.32
CA MET A 1 0.51 17.48 6.41
C MET A 1 -0.62 17.33 5.42
N ASP A 2 -0.30 17.55 4.15
CA ASP A 2 -1.23 17.45 3.03
C ASP A 2 -0.82 16.29 2.12
N GLU A 3 -1.75 15.81 1.30
CA GLU A 3 -1.53 14.65 0.42
C GLU A 3 -0.28 14.78 -0.45
N GLN A 4 -0.02 16.00 -0.97
CA GLN A 4 1.15 16.27 -1.81
C GLN A 4 2.47 16.05 -1.06
N ASP A 5 2.56 16.44 0.21
CA ASP A 5 3.77 16.21 1.02
C ASP A 5 4.01 14.72 1.25
N VAL A 6 2.93 13.97 1.53
CA VAL A 6 3.00 12.52 1.71
C VAL A 6 3.45 11.85 0.43
N ARG A 7 2.86 12.24 -0.70
CA ARG A 7 3.17 11.66 -2.01
C ARG A 7 4.62 11.94 -2.40
N ALA A 8 5.10 13.15 -2.20
CA ALA A 8 6.49 13.51 -2.48
C ALA A 8 7.47 12.68 -1.63
N ARG A 9 7.19 12.50 -0.33
CA ARG A 9 8.06 11.72 0.57
C ARG A 9 7.97 10.22 0.30
N ALA A 10 6.78 9.70 0.03
CA ALA A 10 6.61 8.32 -0.42
C ALA A 10 7.37 8.07 -1.73
N GLN A 11 7.36 9.03 -2.66
CA GLN A 11 8.09 8.90 -3.93
C GLN A 11 9.60 8.85 -3.70
N ALA A 12 10.12 9.70 -2.80
CA ALA A 12 11.53 9.67 -2.42
C ALA A 12 11.94 8.33 -1.78
N VAL A 13 11.07 7.73 -0.97
CA VAL A 13 11.29 6.38 -0.43
C VAL A 13 11.31 5.34 -1.56
N CYS A 14 10.39 5.42 -2.52
CA CYS A 14 10.34 4.50 -3.66
C CYS A 14 11.62 4.58 -4.51
N ASP A 15 12.08 5.79 -4.82
CA ASP A 15 13.31 6.05 -5.58
C ASP A 15 14.55 5.49 -4.85
N ALA A 16 14.62 5.73 -3.54
CA ALA A 16 15.68 5.18 -2.69
C ALA A 16 15.66 3.64 -2.66
N LEU A 17 14.48 3.02 -2.54
CA LEU A 17 14.35 1.56 -2.57
C LEU A 17 14.76 0.97 -3.93
N ALA A 18 14.37 1.60 -5.04
CA ALA A 18 14.77 1.21 -6.38
C ALA A 18 16.29 1.36 -6.61
N ALA A 19 16.92 2.36 -6.00
CA ALA A 19 18.37 2.55 -6.01
C ALA A 19 19.12 1.61 -5.05
N GLY A 20 18.41 0.85 -4.20
CA GLY A 20 19.01 0.05 -3.13
C GLY A 20 19.55 0.88 -1.96
N ASP A 21 19.16 2.15 -1.88
CA ASP A 21 19.61 3.14 -0.90
C ASP A 21 18.76 3.06 0.38
N ILE A 22 18.97 1.98 1.15
CA ILE A 22 18.17 1.66 2.34
C ILE A 22 18.28 2.76 3.41
N GLU A 23 19.43 3.42 3.53
CA GLU A 23 19.64 4.53 4.47
C GLU A 23 18.67 5.68 4.17
N THR A 24 18.56 6.07 2.89
CA THR A 24 17.63 7.12 2.45
C THR A 24 16.17 6.67 2.58
N ALA A 25 15.85 5.43 2.23
CA ALA A 25 14.49 4.88 2.35
C ALA A 25 13.99 4.89 3.81
N THR A 26 14.87 4.56 4.75
CA THR A 26 14.53 4.46 6.19
C THR A 26 14.56 5.80 6.92
N ALA A 27 15.06 6.87 6.29
CA ALA A 27 15.01 8.22 6.85
C ALA A 27 13.57 8.71 7.05
N ALA A 28 12.62 8.24 6.23
CA ALA A 28 11.21 8.55 6.38
C ALA A 28 10.51 7.75 7.50
N PHE A 29 11.20 6.76 8.08
CA PHE A 29 10.62 5.86 9.07
C PHE A 29 10.60 6.53 10.44
N SER A 30 9.49 6.36 11.15
CA SER A 30 9.40 6.72 12.55
C SER A 30 10.40 5.90 13.39
N PRO A 31 10.85 6.41 14.55
CA PRO A 31 11.78 5.69 15.42
C PRO A 31 11.23 4.34 15.89
N GLU A 32 9.90 4.20 15.98
CA GLU A 32 9.20 2.96 16.32
C GLU A 32 9.36 1.91 15.21
N LEU A 33 9.25 2.35 13.95
CA LEU A 33 9.41 1.51 12.77
C LEU A 33 10.88 1.13 12.53
N GLN A 34 11.81 2.07 12.74
CA GLN A 34 13.26 1.83 12.65
C GLN A 34 13.74 0.76 13.65
N ARG A 35 13.08 0.63 14.81
CA ARG A 35 13.38 -0.44 15.78
C ARG A 35 13.03 -1.83 15.27
N ASN A 36 12.06 -1.94 14.38
CA ASN A 36 11.59 -3.20 13.79
C ASN A 36 12.00 -3.30 12.32
N LEU A 37 13.11 -2.64 11.94
CA LEU A 37 13.54 -2.53 10.54
C LEU A 37 13.75 -3.90 9.88
N GLY A 38 14.27 -4.88 10.63
CA GLY A 38 14.46 -6.23 10.10
C GLY A 38 13.17 -6.91 9.66
N GLU A 39 12.07 -6.73 10.40
CA GLU A 39 10.75 -7.24 10.01
C GLU A 39 10.22 -6.50 8.79
N VAL A 40 10.38 -5.17 8.74
CA VAL A 40 9.94 -4.36 7.59
C VAL A 40 10.69 -4.73 6.31
N LEU A 41 12.01 -4.90 6.39
CA LEU A 41 12.83 -5.32 5.26
C LEU A 41 12.51 -6.75 4.81
N ALA A 42 12.11 -7.64 5.73
CA ALA A 42 11.68 -8.99 5.39
C ALA A 42 10.36 -9.03 4.60
N LEU A 43 9.56 -7.97 4.64
CA LEU A 43 8.33 -7.83 3.84
C LEU A 43 8.60 -7.35 2.42
N MET A 44 9.80 -6.86 2.11
CA MET A 44 10.15 -6.34 0.80
C MET A 44 10.82 -7.42 -0.06
N PRO A 45 10.39 -7.62 -1.31
CA PRO A 45 11.08 -8.49 -2.25
C PRO A 45 12.37 -7.78 -2.72
N LEU A 46 13.44 -7.91 -1.95
CA LEU A 46 14.73 -7.33 -2.29
C LEU A 46 15.57 -8.31 -3.14
N PRO A 47 16.16 -7.86 -4.26
CA PRO A 47 16.06 -6.52 -4.83
C PRO A 47 14.71 -6.26 -5.52
N ALA A 48 14.11 -5.09 -5.26
CA ALA A 48 12.93 -4.65 -5.99
C ALA A 48 13.40 -4.06 -7.33
N ASN A 49 12.86 -4.58 -8.45
CA ASN A 49 13.16 -4.07 -9.79
C ASN A 49 12.31 -2.84 -10.13
N GLU A 50 11.05 -2.84 -9.68
CA GLU A 50 10.11 -1.74 -9.90
C GLU A 50 9.44 -1.39 -8.57
N VAL A 51 9.39 -0.09 -8.26
CA VAL A 51 8.76 0.44 -7.06
C VAL A 51 7.91 1.64 -7.44
N GLU A 52 6.61 1.54 -7.26
CA GLU A 52 5.65 2.58 -7.65
C GLU A 52 4.61 2.85 -6.58
N ILE A 53 4.13 4.09 -6.53
CA ILE A 53 2.98 4.46 -5.70
C ILE A 53 1.72 4.11 -6.47
N ASP A 54 0.97 3.12 -5.98
CA ASP A 54 -0.32 2.74 -6.55
C ASP A 54 -1.39 3.79 -6.18
N SER A 55 -1.57 4.02 -4.88
CA SER A 55 -2.65 4.88 -4.36
C SER A 55 -2.24 5.63 -3.10
N VAL A 56 -2.77 6.84 -2.93
CA VAL A 56 -2.64 7.63 -1.70
C VAL A 56 -4.03 7.94 -1.19
N GLU A 57 -4.36 7.46 0.00
CA GLU A 57 -5.67 7.62 0.62
C GLU A 57 -5.55 8.27 1.98
N ARG A 58 -6.53 9.09 2.34
CA ARG A 58 -6.57 9.69 3.68
C ARG A 58 -7.21 8.71 4.66
N GLY A 59 -6.44 8.24 5.65
CA GLY A 59 -6.82 7.19 6.59
C GLY A 59 -6.86 7.67 8.05
N GLY A 60 -8.05 8.05 8.54
CA GLY A 60 -8.25 8.51 9.91
C GLY A 60 -7.47 9.80 10.21
N SER A 61 -6.44 9.72 11.07
CA SER A 61 -5.58 10.85 11.44
C SER A 61 -4.29 10.98 10.62
N GLY A 62 -4.16 10.23 9.53
CA GLY A 62 -2.99 10.24 8.67
C GLY A 62 -3.34 9.87 7.23
N TYR A 63 -2.33 9.41 6.50
CA TYR A 63 -2.46 8.96 5.12
C TYR A 63 -1.97 7.53 5.00
N ASN A 64 -2.66 6.73 4.20
CA ASN A 64 -2.26 5.39 3.81
C ASN A 64 -1.79 5.46 2.37
N VAL A 65 -0.59 4.97 2.10
CA VAL A 65 -0.02 4.91 0.76
C VAL A 65 0.19 3.45 0.41
N ILE A 66 -0.43 3.02 -0.68
CA ILE A 66 -0.22 1.70 -1.27
C ILE A 66 0.96 1.81 -2.22
N ILE A 67 2.00 1.04 -1.94
CA ILE A 67 3.22 0.97 -2.73
C ILE A 67 3.26 -0.42 -3.37
N ARG A 68 3.45 -0.47 -4.67
CA ARG A 68 3.64 -1.70 -5.44
C ARG A 68 5.13 -1.93 -5.64
N LEU A 69 5.60 -3.09 -5.22
CA LEU A 69 6.98 -3.52 -5.42
C LEU A 69 7.00 -4.78 -6.26
N ALA A 70 7.57 -4.70 -7.45
CA ALA A 70 7.83 -5.86 -8.29
C ALA A 70 9.28 -6.32 -8.12
N GLY A 71 9.45 -7.51 -7.56
CA GLY A 71 10.71 -8.24 -7.58
C GLY A 71 10.93 -8.95 -8.92
N GLU A 72 11.94 -9.80 -9.00
CA GLU A 72 12.21 -10.61 -10.21
C GLU A 72 11.15 -11.69 -10.42
N VAL A 73 10.56 -12.20 -9.33
CA VAL A 73 9.72 -13.40 -9.34
C VAL A 73 8.30 -13.15 -8.83
N ASP A 74 8.11 -12.09 -8.05
CA ASP A 74 6.87 -11.84 -7.32
C ASP A 74 6.61 -10.33 -7.21
N GLU A 75 5.34 -9.95 -7.17
CA GLU A 75 4.88 -8.57 -6.98
C GLU A 75 4.10 -8.50 -5.67
N VAL A 76 4.50 -7.58 -4.79
CA VAL A 76 3.82 -7.36 -3.52
C VAL A 76 3.27 -5.94 -3.42
N LEU A 77 2.13 -5.82 -2.73
CA LEU A 77 1.55 -4.54 -2.37
C LEU A 77 1.82 -4.26 -0.90
N LEU A 78 2.49 -3.17 -0.60
CA LEU A 78 2.72 -2.70 0.77
C LEU A 78 1.79 -1.54 1.08
N GLN A 79 1.01 -1.68 2.14
CA GLN A 79 0.30 -0.56 2.73
C GLN A 79 1.21 0.12 3.76
N THR A 80 1.54 1.38 3.52
CA THR A 80 2.33 2.20 4.43
C THR A 80 1.46 3.28 5.05
N ARG A 81 1.56 3.45 6.37
CA ARG A 81 0.81 4.48 7.10
C ARG A 81 1.73 5.63 7.48
N TRP A 82 1.29 6.83 7.15
CA TRP A 82 2.01 8.07 7.37
C TRP A 82 1.23 8.95 8.35
N LYS A 83 1.94 9.54 9.29
CA LYS A 83 1.40 10.51 10.24
C LYS A 83 2.30 11.72 10.32
N ASP A 84 1.67 12.85 10.63
CA ASP A 84 2.39 14.04 11.05
C ASP A 84 3.01 13.78 12.43
N ARG A 85 4.32 13.95 12.50
CA ARG A 85 5.10 13.92 13.73
C ARG A 85 5.96 15.18 13.72
N ASP A 86 5.69 16.09 14.64
CA ASP A 86 6.43 17.35 14.77
C ASP A 86 6.45 18.18 13.46
N GLY A 87 5.35 18.15 12.68
CA GLY A 87 5.23 18.86 11.41
C GLY A 87 5.86 18.12 10.23
N GLU A 88 6.35 16.89 10.44
CA GLU A 88 7.00 16.08 9.44
C GLU A 88 6.20 14.79 9.15
N ALA A 89 6.00 14.48 7.87
CA ALA A 89 5.30 13.26 7.45
C ALA A 89 6.22 12.04 7.62
N LEU A 90 6.01 11.27 8.69
CA LEU A 90 6.77 10.05 8.98
C LEU A 90 5.92 8.80 8.79
N MET A 91 6.56 7.75 8.26
CA MET A 91 5.99 6.42 8.12
C MET A 91 6.01 5.72 9.48
N VAL A 92 4.81 5.45 10.00
CA VAL A 92 4.60 4.86 11.33
C VAL A 92 4.33 3.36 11.27
N GLU A 93 3.89 2.84 10.12
CA GLU A 93 3.50 1.44 9.97
C GLU A 93 3.71 1.00 8.52
N VAL A 94 4.11 -0.26 8.34
CA VAL A 94 4.21 -0.93 7.04
C VAL A 94 3.58 -2.30 7.19
N SER A 95 2.65 -2.63 6.31
CA SER A 95 1.91 -3.88 6.32
C SER A 95 1.91 -4.46 4.91
N HIS A 96 2.17 -5.76 4.79
CA HIS A 96 1.95 -6.45 3.52
C HIS A 96 0.44 -6.52 3.28
N LEU A 97 0.00 -5.89 2.20
CA LEU A 97 -1.35 -6.03 1.70
C LEU A 97 -1.39 -7.37 0.96
N SER A 98 -1.55 -8.46 1.72
CA SER A 98 -1.90 -9.74 1.12
C SER A 98 -3.18 -9.50 0.32
N SER A 99 -3.12 -9.76 -0.97
CA SER A 99 -4.31 -9.86 -1.82
C SER A 99 -5.11 -11.07 -1.32
N SER A 100 -5.78 -10.91 -0.18
CA SER A 100 -6.93 -11.72 0.14
C SER A 100 -7.98 -11.25 -0.83
N GLU A 101 -7.98 -11.90 -2.00
CA GLU A 101 -9.10 -12.13 -2.89
C GLU A 101 -10.27 -11.19 -2.61
N ALA A 102 -10.48 -10.24 -3.52
CA ALA A 102 -11.70 -9.47 -3.61
C ALA A 102 -12.89 -10.36 -3.23
N ALA A 103 -13.41 -10.18 -2.02
CA ALA A 103 -14.62 -10.85 -1.61
C ALA A 103 -15.69 -10.41 -2.62
N PRO A 104 -16.36 -11.33 -3.32
CA PRO A 104 -17.50 -10.96 -4.14
C PRO A 104 -18.63 -10.56 -3.20
N ALA A 105 -18.67 -9.27 -2.85
CA ALA A 105 -19.82 -8.63 -2.26
C ALA A 105 -20.46 -7.79 -3.37
N ASP A 106 -21.38 -8.40 -4.11
CA ASP A 106 -22.76 -7.92 -4.02
C ASP A 106 -23.74 -8.99 -4.52
N ALA A 107 -24.54 -9.45 -3.58
CA ALA A 107 -25.81 -10.11 -3.85
C ALA A 107 -26.81 -9.02 -4.24
N ALA A 108 -27.15 -8.94 -5.52
CA ALA A 108 -28.43 -8.38 -5.94
C ALA A 108 -29.40 -9.54 -6.19
N THR A 109 -30.03 -10.00 -5.10
CA THR A 109 -31.37 -10.58 -5.14
C THR A 109 -32.34 -9.43 -5.38
N ASP A 110 -33.04 -9.46 -6.51
CA ASP A 110 -34.39 -8.94 -6.80
C ASP A 110 -34.50 -8.83 -8.33
N GLU A 111 -35.57 -9.15 -9.05
CA GLU A 111 -36.86 -9.76 -8.77
C GLU A 111 -37.53 -9.93 -10.16
N ASP A 112 -38.35 -10.97 -10.27
CA ASP A 112 -39.54 -11.08 -11.12
C ASP A 112 -39.54 -11.05 -12.67
N ALA A 113 -40.25 -12.09 -13.15
CA ALA A 113 -41.25 -12.10 -14.24
C ALA A 113 -40.82 -12.25 -15.70
N ASP A 114 -41.02 -13.47 -16.22
CA ASP A 114 -41.74 -13.74 -17.49
C ASP A 114 -42.13 -15.23 -17.48
N GLY A 115 -43.40 -15.67 -17.60
CA GLY A 115 -44.35 -15.27 -18.63
C GLY A 115 -44.45 -16.36 -19.71
N ALA A 116 -45.28 -17.39 -19.48
CA ALA A 116 -45.98 -18.25 -20.46
C ALA A 116 -45.35 -18.67 -21.82
N SER A 117 -45.31 -19.99 -22.09
CA SER A 117 -45.82 -20.67 -23.32
C SER A 117 -45.50 -22.19 -23.26
N ASP A 118 -46.48 -23.09 -23.15
CA ASP A 118 -47.29 -23.75 -24.22
C ASP A 118 -46.62 -25.00 -24.88
N GLY A 119 -47.32 -26.15 -24.84
CA GLY A 119 -47.27 -27.17 -25.90
C GLY A 119 -46.57 -28.52 -25.63
N VAL A 120 -47.33 -29.57 -25.29
CA VAL A 120 -47.68 -30.72 -26.19
C VAL A 120 -48.50 -31.79 -25.47
#